data_AF-A0A5J9T4C1-F1
#
_entry.id   AF-A0A5J9T4C1-F1
#
_cell.length_a   1.000
_cell.length_b   1.000
_cell.length_c   1.000
_cell.angle_alpha   90.00
_cell.angle_beta   90.00
_cell.angle_gamma   90.00
#
_symmetry.space_group_name_H-M   'P 1'
#
loop_
_entity.id
_entity.type
_entity.pdbx_description
1 polymer ?
#
loop_
_entity_poly.entity_id
_entity_poly.type
_entity_poly.pdbx_seq_one_letter_code
_entity_poly.pdbx_strand_id
1 'polypeptide(L)'
;GLRDKFTSACAMEEAHAQVPIEMSVESLEKFCREASRYFFDEFGLISHQLNSYNDFISHGLQELFDSLGEVIVEPENDPSKKGSGGWKHAVIKFGRVNLEKPAFWSRKNEADVYFKPKQARLQNMTYASTMKVEVTIQVSYLEKSDGSKKGNDDFVQKRDDLNQTHWVFIGCLPVMVNSNLCCLHSLKESDCLFVSGGYFLLKGMEK
;
A
#
# COMPACT_ATOMS: atom_id res chain seq x y z
N GLY A 1 -8.40 -14.72 -24.86
CA GLY A 1 -7.10 -15.01 -24.20
C GLY A 1 -7.12 -14.55 -22.76
N LEU A 2 -7.02 -15.48 -21.81
CA LEU A 2 -7.17 -15.36 -20.35
C LEU A 2 -8.59 -15.16 -19.78
N ARG A 3 -9.55 -14.52 -20.47
CA ARG A 3 -10.97 -14.56 -20.07
C ARG A 3 -11.70 -15.85 -20.49
N ASP A 4 -11.32 -16.45 -21.62
CA ASP A 4 -11.91 -17.70 -22.11
C ASP A 4 -11.41 -18.95 -21.34
N LYS A 5 -10.36 -18.79 -20.54
CA LYS A 5 -9.81 -19.89 -19.73
C LYS A 5 -10.54 -20.09 -18.40
N PHE A 6 -11.29 -19.10 -17.92
CA PHE A 6 -12.10 -19.21 -16.70
C PHE A 6 -13.53 -19.69 -16.97
N THR A 7 -14.07 -19.47 -18.17
CA THR A 7 -15.43 -19.92 -18.54
C THR A 7 -15.47 -21.33 -19.10
N SER A 8 -14.34 -21.87 -19.59
CA SER A 8 -14.28 -23.25 -20.10
C SER A 8 -14.17 -24.33 -19.01
N ALA A 9 -13.97 -23.95 -17.74
CA ALA A 9 -13.90 -24.90 -16.62
C ALA A 9 -15.28 -25.25 -16.02
N CYS A 10 -16.36 -24.60 -16.48
CA CYS A 10 -17.71 -24.78 -15.93
C CYS A 10 -18.62 -25.67 -16.80
N ALA A 11 -18.07 -26.32 -17.83
CA ALA A 11 -18.78 -27.26 -18.68
C ALA A 11 -17.91 -28.51 -18.93
N MET A 12 -17.63 -29.25 -17.86
CA MET A 12 -17.24 -30.65 -17.98
C MET A 12 -18.24 -31.46 -17.17
N GLU A 13 -18.97 -32.31 -17.87
CA GLU A 13 -19.95 -33.24 -17.34
C GLU A 13 -19.44 -33.93 -16.07
N GLU A 14 -20.28 -33.91 -15.04
CA GLU A 14 -20.17 -34.73 -13.85
C GLU A 14 -20.29 -36.21 -14.23
N ALA A 15 -19.18 -36.81 -14.66
CA ALA A 15 -18.94 -38.23 -14.49
C ALA A 15 -18.19 -38.42 -13.16
N HIS A 16 -18.85 -38.07 -12.05
CA HIS A 16 -18.40 -38.51 -10.74
C HIS A 16 -18.63 -40.02 -10.65
N ALA A 17 -17.65 -40.79 -11.12
CA ALA A 17 -17.47 -42.15 -10.64
C ALA A 17 -17.28 -42.03 -9.13
N GLN A 18 -18.35 -42.24 -8.37
CA GLN A 18 -18.27 -42.44 -6.93
C GLN A 18 -17.46 -43.74 -6.74
N VAL A 19 -16.14 -43.59 -6.62
CA VAL A 19 -15.31 -44.64 -6.07
C VAL A 19 -15.82 -44.82 -4.64
N PRO A 20 -16.38 -46.00 -4.28
CA PRO A 20 -16.82 -46.20 -2.92
C PRO A 20 -15.56 -46.14 -2.05
N ILE A 21 -15.47 -45.10 -1.23
CA ILE A 21 -14.42 -44.97 -0.23
C ILE A 21 -14.75 -45.98 0.86
N GLU A 22 -14.43 -47.27 0.63
CA GLU A 22 -14.34 -48.27 1.68
C GLU A 22 -13.07 -47.99 2.49
N MET A 23 -13.08 -46.88 3.22
CA MET A 23 -12.07 -46.61 4.23
C MET A 23 -12.68 -46.92 5.59
N SER A 24 -11.97 -47.71 6.40
CA SER A 24 -12.31 -47.82 7.81
C SER A 24 -12.29 -46.43 8.45
N VAL A 25 -13.10 -46.23 9.49
CA VAL A 25 -13.15 -44.96 10.24
C VAL A 25 -11.74 -44.55 10.69
N GLU A 26 -10.92 -45.51 11.14
CA GLU A 26 -9.51 -45.29 11.51
C GLU A 26 -8.64 -44.79 10.35
N SER A 27 -8.87 -45.31 9.13
CA SER A 27 -8.14 -44.86 7.93
C SER A 27 -8.52 -43.44 7.53
N LEU A 28 -9.80 -43.10 7.66
CA LEU A 28 -10.30 -41.74 7.38
C LEU A 28 -9.76 -40.73 8.37
N GLU A 29 -9.75 -41.05 9.67
CA GLU A 29 -9.14 -40.19 10.69
C GLU A 29 -7.65 -39.94 10.43
N LYS A 30 -6.91 -41.00 10.05
CA LYS A 30 -5.50 -40.87 9.67
C LYS A 30 -5.32 -39.96 8.46
N PHE A 31 -6.12 -40.14 7.42
CA PHE A 31 -6.08 -39.32 6.22
C PHE A 31 -6.38 -37.84 6.53
N CYS A 32 -7.47 -37.54 7.22
CA CYS A 32 -7.85 -36.17 7.59
C CYS A 32 -6.77 -35.49 8.43
N ARG A 33 -6.13 -36.22 9.36
CA ARG A 33 -5.02 -35.72 10.15
C ARG A 33 -3.79 -35.42 9.31
N GLU A 34 -3.42 -36.31 8.39
CA GLU A 34 -2.28 -36.10 7.49
C GLU A 34 -2.54 -34.95 6.51
N ALA A 35 -3.72 -34.91 5.88
CA ALA A 35 -4.13 -33.82 5.00
C ALA A 35 -4.11 -32.46 5.72
N SER A 36 -4.60 -32.40 6.98
CA SER A 36 -4.54 -31.19 7.80
C SER A 36 -3.10 -30.77 8.09
N ARG A 37 -2.21 -31.72 8.42
CA ARG A 37 -0.78 -31.44 8.64
C ARG A 37 -0.14 -30.88 7.37
N TYR A 38 -0.33 -31.54 6.22
CA TYR A 38 0.17 -31.05 4.94
C TYR A 38 -0.35 -29.64 4.60
N PHE A 39 -1.64 -29.37 4.87
CA PHE A 39 -2.20 -28.04 4.68
C PHE A 39 -1.50 -26.99 5.55
N PHE A 40 -1.27 -27.26 6.83
CA PHE A 40 -0.59 -26.31 7.71
C PHE A 40 0.92 -26.21 7.47
N ASP A 41 1.57 -27.27 6.98
CA ASP A 41 2.98 -27.24 6.61
C ASP A 41 3.19 -26.39 5.35
N GLU A 42 2.27 -26.45 4.39
CA GLU A 42 2.33 -25.67 3.15
C GLU A 42 1.91 -24.21 3.36
N PHE A 43 0.77 -23.98 3.99
CA PHE A 43 0.19 -22.64 4.11
C PHE A 43 0.54 -21.94 5.42
N GLY A 44 0.90 -22.66 6.48
CA GLY A 44 1.07 -22.07 7.81
C GLY A 44 -0.24 -21.58 8.45
N LEU A 45 -0.23 -21.41 9.77
CA LEU A 45 -1.41 -21.02 10.56
C LEU A 45 -1.81 -19.53 10.40
N ILE A 46 -0.88 -18.66 10.01
CA ILE A 46 -1.04 -17.20 10.02
C ILE A 46 -0.95 -16.60 8.60
N SER A 47 -0.85 -17.43 7.56
CA SER A 47 -0.70 -16.94 6.19
C SER A 47 -1.78 -16.00 5.74
N HIS A 48 -3.04 -16.19 6.16
CA HIS A 48 -4.12 -15.26 5.80
C HIS A 48 -3.82 -13.80 6.24
N GLN A 49 -3.28 -13.61 7.45
CA GLN A 49 -2.95 -12.28 7.96
C GLN A 49 -1.79 -11.66 7.17
N LEU A 50 -0.75 -12.46 6.93
CA LEU A 50 0.41 -12.03 6.14
C LEU A 50 0.03 -11.73 4.69
N ASN A 51 -0.81 -12.57 4.09
CA ASN A 51 -1.27 -12.41 2.71
C ASN A 51 -2.15 -11.18 2.57
N SER A 52 -3.08 -10.95 3.49
CA SER A 52 -3.92 -9.74 3.49
C SER A 52 -3.09 -8.47 3.65
N TYR A 53 -2.13 -8.47 4.58
CA TYR A 53 -1.22 -7.34 4.75
C TYR A 53 -0.36 -7.13 3.49
N ASN A 54 0.24 -8.18 2.95
CA ASN A 54 1.08 -8.10 1.76
C ASN A 54 0.30 -7.59 0.54
N ASP A 55 -0.93 -8.05 0.35
CA ASP A 55 -1.81 -7.61 -0.73
C ASP A 55 -2.18 -6.13 -0.60
N PHE A 56 -2.48 -5.68 0.63
CA PHE A 56 -2.67 -4.26 0.91
C PHE A 56 -1.41 -3.44 0.57
N ILE A 57 -0.22 -3.91 0.96
CA ILE A 57 1.03 -3.21 0.67
C ILE A 57 1.35 -3.17 -0.84
N SER A 58 1.09 -4.25 -1.57
CA SER A 58 1.44 -4.34 -3.00
C SER A 58 0.41 -3.67 -3.92
N HIS A 59 -0.87 -3.70 -3.57
CA HIS A 59 -1.96 -3.24 -4.43
C HIS A 59 -2.83 -2.21 -3.72
N GLY A 60 -3.39 -2.56 -2.55
CA GLY A 60 -4.41 -1.73 -1.89
C GLY A 60 -3.94 -0.32 -1.52
N LEU A 61 -2.66 -0.14 -1.21
CA LEU A 61 -2.10 1.18 -0.89
C LEU A 61 -2.01 2.10 -2.11
N GLN A 62 -1.62 1.57 -3.28
CA GLN A 62 -1.62 2.36 -4.52
C GLN A 62 -3.06 2.69 -4.93
N GLU A 63 -3.97 1.71 -4.89
CA GLU A 63 -5.40 1.92 -5.17
C GLU A 63 -6.03 2.98 -4.26
N LEU A 64 -5.64 3.01 -2.98
CA LEU A 64 -6.08 4.05 -2.04
C LEU A 64 -5.66 5.44 -2.51
N PHE A 65 -4.38 5.64 -2.87
CA PHE A 65 -3.91 6.94 -3.35
C PHE A 65 -4.51 7.33 -4.70
N ASP A 66 -4.69 6.38 -5.61
CA ASP A 66 -5.35 6.59 -6.89
C ASP A 66 -6.82 7.03 -6.70
N SER A 67 -7.50 6.50 -5.68
CA SER A 67 -8.90 6.84 -5.37
C SER A 67 -9.11 8.26 -4.81
N LEU A 68 -8.05 8.91 -4.30
CA LEU A 68 -8.14 10.28 -3.75
C LEU A 68 -8.41 11.34 -4.84
N GLY A 69 -8.09 11.03 -6.10
CA GLY A 69 -8.29 11.93 -7.22
C GLY A 69 -7.45 13.21 -7.12
N GLU A 70 -8.02 14.32 -7.59
CA GLU A 70 -7.36 15.62 -7.63
C GLU A 70 -7.86 16.52 -6.50
N VAL A 71 -6.94 17.09 -5.74
CA VAL A 71 -7.27 18.08 -4.71
C VAL A 71 -7.10 19.47 -5.31
N ILE A 72 -8.21 20.20 -5.38
CA ILE A 72 -8.23 21.58 -5.87
C ILE A 72 -8.11 22.51 -4.67
N VAL A 73 -7.11 23.38 -4.69
CA VAL A 73 -6.87 24.41 -3.69
C VAL A 73 -7.17 25.76 -4.30
N GLU A 74 -8.18 26.42 -3.75
CA GLU A 74 -8.61 27.76 -4.16
C GLU A 74 -8.36 28.78 -3.04
N PRO A 75 -7.86 29.98 -3.37
CA PRO A 75 -7.67 31.05 -2.41
C PRO A 75 -9.04 31.59 -1.96
N GLU A 76 -9.21 31.75 -0.65
CA GLU A 76 -10.44 32.29 -0.06
C GLU A 76 -10.67 33.77 -0.40
N ASN A 77 -9.59 34.52 -0.62
CA ASN A 77 -9.65 35.96 -0.87
C ASN A 77 -9.20 36.31 -2.28
N ASP A 78 -9.98 37.14 -2.97
CA ASP A 78 -9.73 37.59 -4.33
C ASP A 78 -8.58 38.62 -4.37
N PRO A 79 -7.35 38.26 -4.81
CA PRO A 79 -6.24 39.20 -4.87
C PRO A 79 -6.47 40.31 -5.91
N SER A 80 -7.41 40.14 -6.85
CA SER A 80 -7.75 41.17 -7.84
C SER A 80 -8.38 42.42 -7.20
N LYS A 81 -8.96 42.31 -5.99
CA LYS A 81 -9.46 43.47 -5.23
C LYS A 81 -8.35 44.32 -4.60
N LYS A 82 -7.11 43.84 -4.54
CA LYS A 82 -5.95 44.54 -3.93
C LYS A 82 -4.85 44.94 -4.93
N GLY A 83 -5.08 44.74 -6.23
CA GLY A 83 -4.34 45.42 -7.30
C GLY A 83 -3.01 44.80 -7.75
N SER A 84 -2.60 43.62 -7.27
CA SER A 84 -1.31 43.03 -7.70
C SER A 84 -1.25 41.50 -7.66
N GLY A 85 -2.22 40.81 -8.28
CA GLY A 85 -2.11 39.38 -8.54
C GLY A 85 -3.36 38.78 -9.18
N GLY A 86 -3.17 37.95 -10.22
CA GLY A 86 -4.22 37.11 -10.78
C GLY A 86 -4.67 36.03 -9.81
N TRP A 87 -5.88 35.50 -9.99
CA TRP A 87 -6.42 34.45 -9.13
C TRP A 87 -5.65 33.15 -9.37
N LYS A 88 -5.01 32.59 -8.34
CA LYS A 88 -4.19 31.38 -8.44
C LYS A 88 -5.02 30.16 -8.05
N HIS A 89 -5.07 29.14 -8.89
CA HIS A 89 -5.60 27.82 -8.53
C HIS A 89 -4.45 26.83 -8.51
N ALA A 90 -4.39 26.01 -7.45
CA ALA A 90 -3.46 24.88 -7.41
C ALA A 90 -4.25 23.58 -7.48
N VAL A 91 -3.81 22.66 -8.34
CA VAL A 91 -4.31 21.29 -8.41
C VAL A 91 -3.18 20.37 -7.95
N ILE A 92 -3.47 19.56 -6.95
CA ILE A 92 -2.56 18.57 -6.40
C ILE A 92 -3.03 17.19 -6.84
N LYS A 93 -2.14 16.41 -7.44
CA LYS A 93 -2.40 15.02 -7.83
C LYS A 93 -1.39 14.11 -7.16
N PHE A 94 -1.86 12.97 -6.67
CA PHE A 94 -1.01 11.91 -6.13
C PHE A 94 -0.66 10.93 -7.25
N GLY A 95 0.59 10.47 -7.24
CA GLY A 95 1.13 9.50 -8.18
C GLY A 95 1.54 8.21 -7.47
N ARG A 96 2.73 7.71 -7.78
CA ARG A 96 3.21 6.43 -7.25
C ARG A 96 3.51 6.52 -5.75
N VAL A 97 3.17 5.45 -5.04
CA VAL A 97 3.51 5.24 -3.64
C VAL A 97 4.75 4.37 -3.54
N ASN A 98 5.69 4.77 -2.68
CA ASN A 98 6.90 4.03 -2.40
C ASN A 98 7.04 3.81 -0.89
N LEU A 99 7.24 2.56 -0.49
CA LEU A 99 7.51 2.16 0.88
C LEU A 99 8.96 1.68 0.99
N GLU A 100 9.73 2.36 1.83
CA GLU A 100 11.11 1.98 2.12
C GLU A 100 11.14 0.90 3.20
N LYS A 101 12.07 -0.04 3.11
CA LYS A 101 12.24 -1.03 4.17
C LYS A 101 12.51 -0.33 5.51
N PRO A 102 12.01 -0.86 6.65
CA PRO A 102 12.29 -0.29 7.96
C PRO A 102 13.80 -0.07 8.18
N ALA A 103 14.18 1.18 8.40
CA ALA A 103 15.57 1.60 8.56
C ALA A 103 15.77 2.27 9.92
N PHE A 104 16.93 2.03 10.53
CA PHE A 104 17.30 2.61 11.82
C PHE A 104 18.37 3.68 11.62
N TRP A 105 18.05 4.93 11.96
CA TRP A 105 19.05 6.00 11.89
C TRP A 105 19.98 5.93 13.10
N SER A 106 21.14 5.29 12.93
CA SER A 106 22.19 5.30 13.95
C SER A 106 22.91 6.65 13.94
N ARG A 107 23.07 7.29 15.11
CA ARG A 107 23.89 8.51 15.27
C ARG A 107 25.37 8.32 14.91
N LYS A 108 25.83 7.07 14.80
CA LYS A 108 27.18 6.74 14.34
C LYS A 108 27.08 6.41 12.86
N ASN A 109 27.80 7.17 12.02
CA ASN A 109 27.90 7.08 10.55
C ASN A 109 28.36 5.71 10.03
N GLU A 110 27.63 4.65 10.33
CA GLU A 110 27.77 3.33 9.72
C GLU A 110 26.48 3.07 8.95
N ALA A 111 26.63 2.60 7.71
CA ALA A 111 25.60 2.44 6.68
C ALA A 111 24.23 1.98 7.21
N ASP A 112 23.15 2.36 6.50
CA ASP A 112 21.76 2.03 6.82
C ASP A 112 21.61 0.59 7.35
N VAL A 113 21.57 0.46 8.67
CA VAL A 113 21.40 -0.84 9.31
C VAL A 113 19.91 -1.15 9.22
N TYR A 114 19.57 -2.27 8.59
CA TYR A 114 18.20 -2.79 8.58
C TYR A 114 17.64 -2.75 10.01
N PHE A 115 16.54 -2.05 10.20
CA PHE A 115 15.88 -2.05 11.49
C PHE A 115 15.27 -3.43 11.68
N LYS A 116 15.73 -4.20 12.67
CA LYS A 116 15.19 -5.54 12.95
C LYS A 116 14.08 -5.44 14.00
N PRO A 117 13.04 -6.30 13.95
CA PRO A 117 12.00 -6.36 14.97
C PRO A 117 12.55 -6.48 16.41
N LYS A 118 13.61 -7.27 16.62
CA LYS A 118 14.32 -7.32 17.91
C LYS A 118 14.80 -5.97 18.43
N GLN A 119 15.32 -5.10 17.57
CA GLN A 119 15.75 -3.75 17.97
C GLN A 119 14.55 -2.89 18.37
N ALA A 120 13.43 -2.98 17.64
CA ALA A 120 12.21 -2.26 17.97
C ALA A 120 11.68 -2.64 19.36
N ARG A 121 11.69 -3.93 19.71
CA ARG A 121 11.34 -4.41 21.06
C ARG A 121 12.26 -3.84 22.14
N LEU A 122 13.57 -4.02 21.99
CA LEU A 122 14.55 -3.64 23.00
C LEU A 122 14.63 -2.12 23.25
N GLN A 123 14.29 -1.31 22.26
CA GLN A 123 14.38 0.15 22.32
C GLN A 123 13.03 0.85 22.51
N ASN A 124 11.94 0.12 22.76
CA ASN A 124 10.58 0.67 22.86
C ASN A 124 10.18 1.51 21.63
N MET A 125 10.57 1.07 20.44
CA MET A 125 10.31 1.76 19.18
C MET A 125 9.21 1.07 18.38
N THR A 126 8.58 1.83 17.49
CA THR A 126 7.62 1.28 16.53
C THR A 126 8.36 0.76 15.30
N TYR A 127 8.11 -0.50 14.93
CA TYR A 127 8.65 -1.10 13.72
C TYR A 127 7.83 -0.66 12.51
N ALA A 128 8.33 0.31 11.76
CA ALA A 128 7.60 0.93 10.65
C ALA A 128 8.50 1.21 9.44
N SER A 129 7.85 1.27 8.28
CA SER A 129 8.39 1.61 6.98
C SER A 129 8.09 3.08 6.66
N THR A 130 9.03 3.76 6.02
CA THR A 130 8.85 5.14 5.56
C THR A 130 8.09 5.17 4.24
N MET A 131 7.02 5.96 4.18
CA MET A 131 6.19 6.13 2.99
C MET A 131 6.47 7.47 2.31
N LYS A 132 6.80 7.39 1.02
CA LYS A 132 6.96 8.53 0.12
C LYS A 132 5.97 8.39 -1.02
N VAL A 133 5.39 9.51 -1.46
CA VAL A 133 4.41 9.53 -2.55
C VAL A 133 4.82 10.60 -3.55
N GLU A 134 4.71 10.30 -4.84
CA GLU A 134 4.85 11.31 -5.88
C GLU A 134 3.67 12.28 -5.80
N VAL A 135 3.96 13.57 -5.67
CA VAL A 135 2.96 14.62 -5.65
C VAL A 135 3.25 15.58 -6.80
N THR A 136 2.28 15.71 -7.69
CA THR A 136 2.31 16.67 -8.80
C THR A 136 1.50 17.90 -8.41
N ILE A 137 2.13 19.07 -8.42
CA ILE A 137 1.50 20.35 -8.12
C ILE A 137 1.44 21.17 -9.40
N GLN A 138 0.22 21.52 -9.82
CA GLN A 138 -0.06 22.36 -10.98
C GLN A 138 -0.65 23.69 -10.51
N VAL A 139 0.04 24.81 -10.76
CA VAL A 139 -0.44 26.15 -10.43
C VAL A 139 -0.84 26.88 -11.72
N SER A 140 -2.09 27.29 -11.77
CA SER A 140 -2.68 28.02 -12.90
C SER A 140 -3.24 29.37 -12.45
N TYR A 141 -3.23 30.34 -13.37
CA TYR A 141 -3.79 31.65 -13.15
C TYR A 141 -5.08 31.80 -13.93
N LEU A 142 -6.10 32.38 -13.30
CA LEU A 142 -7.24 32.96 -13.99
C LEU A 142 -7.05 34.46 -14.07
N GLU A 143 -6.86 34.96 -15.29
CA GLU A 143 -6.99 36.38 -15.62
C GLU A 143 -8.44 36.64 -16.06
N LYS A 144 -9.10 37.64 -15.45
CA LYS A 144 -10.38 38.12 -15.97
C LYS A 144 -10.08 38.90 -17.24
N SER A 145 -10.66 38.50 -18.38
CA SER A 145 -10.62 39.33 -19.59
C SER A 145 -11.40 40.61 -19.33
N ASP A 146 -10.74 41.77 -19.51
CA ASP A 146 -11.40 43.07 -19.46
C ASP A 146 -12.50 43.11 -20.53
N GLY A 147 -13.74 43.10 -20.05
CA GLY A 147 -14.92 42.89 -20.88
C GLY A 147 -15.08 43.97 -21.96
N SER A 148 -15.00 43.57 -23.22
CA SER A 148 -15.76 44.21 -24.30
C SER A 148 -16.07 43.25 -25.46
N LYS A 149 -17.00 42.32 -25.22
CA LYS A 149 -18.30 42.23 -25.94
C LYS A 149 -18.95 40.85 -25.77
N LYS A 150 -20.07 40.87 -25.04
CA LYS A 150 -21.33 40.14 -25.32
C LYS A 150 -21.28 38.60 -25.29
N GLY A 151 -21.73 38.06 -24.15
CA GLY A 151 -22.56 36.85 -24.10
C GLY A 151 -21.87 35.51 -24.34
N ASN A 152 -20.95 35.13 -23.45
CA ASN A 152 -20.75 33.76 -22.97
C ASN A 152 -19.73 33.80 -21.83
N ASP A 153 -19.94 33.03 -20.77
CA ASP A 153 -19.06 32.87 -19.61
C ASP A 153 -17.75 32.14 -20.00
N ASP A 154 -16.94 32.75 -20.86
CA ASP A 154 -15.67 32.19 -21.27
C ASP A 154 -14.53 32.89 -20.51
N PHE A 155 -14.18 32.34 -19.35
CA PHE A 155 -12.92 32.63 -18.65
C PHE A 155 -11.77 32.03 -19.48
N VAL A 156 -11.04 32.87 -20.23
CA VAL A 156 -9.98 32.42 -21.15
C VAL A 156 -8.63 33.03 -20.77
N GLN A 157 -7.81 32.23 -20.08
CA GLN A 157 -6.40 31.89 -20.41
C GLN A 157 -5.75 31.24 -19.18
N LYS A 158 -5.61 29.91 -19.22
CA LYS A 158 -4.86 29.13 -18.24
C LYS A 158 -3.38 29.18 -18.64
N ARG A 159 -2.58 30.03 -17.99
CA ARG A 159 -1.11 29.90 -18.06
C ARG A 159 -0.66 29.02 -16.90
N ASP A 160 -0.07 27.87 -17.25
CA ASP A 160 0.57 26.97 -16.29
C ASP A 160 1.95 27.53 -15.94
N ASP A 161 2.07 28.13 -14.77
CA ASP A 161 3.31 28.76 -14.28
C ASP A 161 4.20 27.76 -13.56
N LEU A 162 3.61 26.71 -12.98
CA LEU A 162 4.32 25.69 -12.23
C LEU A 162 3.65 24.34 -12.44
N ASN A 163 4.37 23.38 -13.01
CA ASN A 163 3.98 21.97 -13.03
C ASN A 163 5.19 21.15 -12.60
N GLN A 164 5.22 20.76 -11.32
CA GLN A 164 6.35 20.04 -10.74
C GLN A 164 5.87 18.78 -10.04
N THR A 165 6.64 17.71 -10.19
CA THR A 165 6.42 16.44 -9.50
C THR A 165 7.57 16.17 -8.55
N HIS A 166 7.25 15.93 -7.28
CA HIS A 166 8.23 15.69 -6.23
C HIS A 166 7.85 14.46 -5.41
N TRP A 167 8.86 13.73 -4.91
CA TRP A 167 8.64 12.71 -3.89
C TRP A 167 8.50 13.38 -2.53
N VAL A 168 7.34 13.24 -1.91
CA VAL A 168 7.02 13.83 -0.61
C VAL A 168 6.92 12.72 0.44
N PHE A 169 7.59 12.92 1.58
CA PHE A 169 7.39 12.06 2.74
C PHE A 169 6.00 12.32 3.33
N ILE A 170 5.15 11.29 3.36
CA ILE A 170 3.78 11.39 3.88
C ILE A 170 3.70 10.88 5.33
N GLY A 171 4.50 9.87 5.68
CA GLY A 171 4.48 9.31 7.02
C GLY A 171 5.15 7.94 7.12
N CYS A 172 4.89 7.25 8.23
CA CYS A 172 5.40 5.90 8.48
C CYS A 172 4.25 4.90 8.61
N LEU A 173 4.41 3.72 8.01
CA LEU A 173 3.45 2.62 8.05
C LEU A 173 3.99 1.48 8.92
N PRO A 174 3.29 1.04 9.98
CA PRO A 174 3.72 -0.11 10.78
C PRO A 174 3.90 -1.36 9.93
N VAL A 175 5.01 -2.07 10.11
CA VAL A 175 5.32 -3.28 9.34
C VAL A 175 4.98 -4.52 10.13
N MET A 176 4.18 -5.40 9.54
CA MET A 176 3.86 -6.70 10.13
C MET A 176 5.10 -7.61 10.09
N VAL A 177 5.45 -8.21 11.23
CA VAL A 177 6.61 -9.11 11.33
C VAL A 177 6.40 -10.33 10.44
N ASN A 178 7.44 -10.73 9.70
CA ASN A 178 7.44 -11.79 8.66
C ASN A 178 6.65 -11.48 7.37
N SER A 179 6.08 -10.27 7.21
CA SER A 179 5.55 -9.83 5.90
C SER A 179 6.66 -9.63 4.87
N ASN A 180 6.29 -9.49 3.59
CA ASN A 180 7.25 -9.29 2.49
C ASN A 180 8.09 -8.01 2.67
N LEU A 181 7.51 -6.99 3.31
CA LEU A 181 8.16 -5.71 3.60
C LEU A 181 9.11 -5.79 4.82
N CYS A 182 8.97 -6.81 5.67
CA CYS A 182 9.83 -7.02 6.83
C CYS A 182 11.26 -7.37 6.38
N CYS A 183 12.26 -6.82 7.07
CA CYS A 183 13.66 -7.11 6.77
C CYS A 183 14.02 -8.59 6.96
N LEU A 184 13.37 -9.27 7.91
CA LEU A 184 13.60 -10.68 8.21
C LEU A 184 13.27 -11.59 7.02
N HIS A 185 12.20 -11.26 6.29
CA HIS A 185 11.81 -11.99 5.09
C HIS A 185 12.89 -11.91 4.00
N SER A 186 13.48 -10.73 3.80
CA SER A 186 14.57 -10.55 2.82
C SER A 186 15.88 -11.22 3.25
N LEU A 187 16.17 -11.23 4.56
CA LEU A 187 17.39 -11.81 5.11
C LEU A 187 17.30 -13.34 5.30
N LYS A 188 16.10 -13.92 5.12
CA LYS A 188 15.79 -15.33 5.46
C LYS A 188 16.23 -15.68 6.90
N GLU A 189 16.15 -14.70 7.79
CA GLU A 189 16.45 -14.85 9.21
C GLU A 189 15.15 -15.01 9.99
N SER A 190 15.15 -15.86 11.00
CA SER A 190 14.05 -15.94 11.98
C SER A 190 14.38 -15.11 13.21
N ASP A 191 13.45 -14.28 13.67
CA ASP A 191 13.59 -13.55 14.95
C ASP A 191 13.64 -14.51 16.16
N CYS A 192 12.94 -15.65 16.03
CA CYS A 192 12.92 -16.78 16.96
C CYS A 192 12.31 -17.99 16.24
N LEU A 193 12.79 -19.22 16.54
CA LEU A 193 12.36 -20.46 15.86
C LEU A 193 10.87 -20.80 16.05
N PHE A 194 10.18 -20.18 17.01
CA PHE A 194 8.81 -20.54 17.40
C PHE A 194 7.79 -19.38 17.30
N VAL A 195 8.18 -18.21 16.81
CA VAL A 195 7.28 -17.05 16.73
C VAL A 195 6.77 -16.90 15.30
N SER A 196 5.48 -17.15 15.11
CA SER A 196 4.80 -17.31 13.82
C SER A 196 4.61 -16.03 13.00
N GLY A 197 5.19 -14.88 13.42
CA GLY A 197 4.97 -13.58 12.77
C GLY A 197 3.52 -13.12 12.81
N GLY A 198 3.14 -12.16 11.95
CA GLY A 198 1.74 -11.74 11.80
C GLY A 198 1.22 -10.72 12.83
N TYR A 199 2.12 -10.05 13.55
CA TYR A 199 1.81 -8.99 14.51
C TYR A 199 2.62 -7.73 14.21
N PHE A 200 2.25 -6.63 14.87
CA PHE A 200 2.95 -5.36 14.79
C PHE A 200 3.74 -5.08 16.06
N LEU A 201 4.82 -4.31 15.93
CA LEU A 201 5.57 -3.78 17.06
C LEU A 201 5.33 -2.29 17.19
N LEU A 202 4.57 -1.90 18.20
CA LEU A 202 4.23 -0.50 18.49
C LEU A 202 4.85 -0.10 19.83
N LYS A 203 5.77 0.88 19.83
CA LYS A 203 6.53 1.27 21.02
C LYS A 203 7.15 0.07 21.77
N GLY A 204 7.69 -0.89 21.02
CA GLY A 204 8.28 -2.14 21.51
C GLY A 204 7.30 -3.22 21.94
N MET A 205 5.99 -2.95 21.94
CA MET A 205 4.94 -3.90 22.34
C MET A 205 4.37 -4.63 21.13
N GLU A 206 4.13 -5.92 21.27
CA GLU A 206 3.43 -6.75 20.27
C GLU A 206 1.92 -6.46 20.30
N LYS A 207 1.34 -6.26 19.11
CA LYS A 207 -0.07 -5.94 18.88
C LYS A 207 -0.62 -6.71 17.71
#